data_AF-A0A9D6T313-F1
#
_entry.id   AF-A0A9D6T313-F1
#
_cell.length_a   1.000
_cell.length_b   1.000
_cell.length_c   1.000
_cell.angle_alpha   90.00
_cell.angle_beta   90.00
_cell.angle_gamma   90.00
#
_symmetry.space_group_name_H-M   'P 1'
#
loop_
_entity.id
_entity.type
_entity.pdbx_description
1 polymer ?
#
loop_
_entity_poly.entity_id
_entity_poly.type
_entity_poly.pdbx_seq_one_letter_code
_entity_poly.pdbx_strand_id
1 'polypeptide(L)'
;MMQFRVEEKTRLRRQKTEQAISLAMQNRWEEAAAVNKSIVEIFPTDVDAYNRLGKALAELGRNTKAREAYKRALDLSPSNHIAKKNLDRLSSLSDSTEQSASRQVPDGLVPDLFLEEAGKTGICELIHLAPSEVRAKLTGGDVVNLKPSGKLLMVETGSGEYLGQVEPKLGLRLIKFMEKGNRYAAATASVENNTVRIIIKETYQHPDMVGRISFPPREAERFRPYTKDTLIRYEIDEDEGFEEEEEEPGKWAEPAESQDEVHIISDDEVVAQEAMEDDESEV
;
A
#
# COMPACT_ATOMS: atom_id res chain seq x y z
N MET A 1 53.13 -40.82 8.38
CA MET A 1 52.84 -39.49 8.98
C MET A 1 52.04 -38.55 8.07
N MET A 2 52.24 -38.54 6.74
CA MET A 2 51.57 -37.58 5.85
C MET A 2 50.08 -37.89 5.60
N GLN A 3 49.68 -39.16 5.50
CA GLN A 3 48.28 -39.58 5.33
C GLN A 3 47.41 -39.24 6.55
N PHE A 4 47.93 -39.43 7.77
CA PHE A 4 47.22 -39.10 9.02
C PHE A 4 46.84 -37.61 9.10
N ARG A 5 47.74 -36.70 8.72
CA ARG A 5 47.47 -35.24 8.68
C ARG A 5 46.44 -34.85 7.62
N VAL A 6 46.34 -35.59 6.51
CA VAL A 6 45.35 -35.33 5.47
C VAL A 6 43.97 -35.79 5.94
N GLU A 7 43.88 -36.95 6.57
CA GLU A 7 42.64 -37.48 7.16
C GLU A 7 42.09 -36.60 8.30
N GLU A 8 42.96 -36.05 9.15
CA GLU A 8 42.53 -35.10 10.19
C GLU A 8 41.98 -33.81 9.57
N LYS A 9 42.62 -33.29 8.53
CA LYS A 9 42.13 -32.09 7.82
C LYS A 9 40.79 -32.33 7.13
N THR A 10 40.59 -33.47 6.47
CA THR A 10 39.31 -33.78 5.82
C THR A 10 38.19 -33.97 6.83
N ARG A 11 38.46 -34.60 7.99
CA ARG A 11 37.51 -34.69 9.12
C ARG A 11 37.15 -33.31 9.65
N LEU A 12 38.15 -32.45 9.88
CA LEU A 12 37.93 -31.08 10.36
C LEU A 12 37.11 -30.26 9.36
N ARG A 13 37.38 -30.39 8.05
CA ARG A 13 36.60 -29.75 6.99
C ARG A 13 35.13 -30.19 7.07
N ARG A 14 34.88 -31.49 7.15
CA ARG A 14 33.53 -32.05 7.23
C ARG A 14 32.79 -31.54 8.46
N GLN A 15 33.42 -31.60 9.63
CA GLN A 15 32.83 -31.13 10.89
C GLN A 15 32.44 -29.65 10.83
N LYS A 16 33.36 -28.78 10.37
CA LYS A 16 33.07 -27.35 10.21
C LYS A 16 31.99 -27.08 9.16
N THR A 17 31.96 -27.88 8.09
CA THR A 17 30.93 -27.78 7.04
C THR A 17 29.55 -28.11 7.60
N GLU A 18 29.43 -29.22 8.32
CA GLU A 18 28.18 -29.62 8.98
C GLU A 18 27.72 -28.57 10.00
N GLN A 19 28.64 -28.02 10.80
CA GLN A 19 28.36 -26.92 11.72
C GLN A 19 27.84 -25.67 11.00
N ALA A 20 28.51 -25.24 9.93
CA ALA A 20 28.11 -24.07 9.15
C ALA A 20 26.71 -24.24 8.53
N ILE A 21 26.40 -25.43 8.02
CA ILE A 21 25.09 -25.75 7.46
C ILE A 21 24.03 -25.74 8.55
N SER A 22 24.29 -26.35 9.71
CA SER A 22 23.36 -26.38 10.84
C SER A 22 23.02 -24.97 11.34
N LEU A 23 24.03 -24.11 11.49
CA LEU A 23 23.84 -22.71 11.88
C LEU A 23 23.01 -21.93 10.86
N ALA A 24 23.26 -22.15 9.57
CA ALA A 24 22.47 -21.55 8.50
C ALA A 24 21.00 -22.02 8.52
N MET A 25 20.74 -23.30 8.80
CA MET A 25 19.37 -23.82 8.93
C MET A 25 18.62 -23.22 10.13
N GLN A 26 19.35 -22.75 11.15
CA GLN A 26 18.81 -22.04 12.31
C GLN A 26 18.72 -20.53 12.10
N ASN A 27 18.95 -20.02 10.88
CA ASN A 27 19.01 -18.58 10.55
C ASN A 27 20.09 -17.79 11.33
N ARG A 28 21.09 -18.48 11.90
CA ARG A 28 22.22 -17.85 12.63
C ARG A 28 23.32 -17.46 11.64
N TRP A 29 23.04 -16.46 10.82
CA TRP A 29 23.85 -16.11 9.64
C TRP A 29 25.24 -15.53 9.99
N GLU A 30 25.36 -14.70 11.04
CA GLU A 30 26.67 -14.22 11.53
C GLU A 30 27.62 -15.37 11.85
N GLU A 31 27.14 -16.37 12.58
CA GLU A 31 27.94 -17.50 13.03
C GLU A 31 28.25 -18.44 11.87
N ALA A 32 27.28 -18.69 11.00
CA ALA A 32 27.51 -19.44 9.76
C ALA A 32 28.58 -18.77 8.89
N ALA A 33 28.57 -17.43 8.78
CA ALA A 33 29.60 -16.69 8.06
C ALA A 33 30.97 -16.83 8.73
N ALA A 34 31.05 -16.75 10.06
CA ALA A 34 32.29 -16.92 10.80
C ALA A 34 32.89 -18.33 10.61
N VAL A 35 32.06 -19.37 10.69
CA VAL A 35 32.51 -20.75 10.47
C VAL A 35 32.98 -20.93 9.03
N ASN A 36 32.21 -20.49 8.02
CA ASN A 36 32.65 -20.60 6.62
C ASN A 36 33.92 -19.79 6.33
N LYS A 37 34.10 -18.63 6.97
CA LYS A 37 35.35 -17.86 6.89
C LYS A 37 36.53 -18.68 7.41
N SER A 38 36.37 -19.36 8.55
CA SER A 38 37.42 -20.25 9.06
C SER A 38 37.69 -21.44 8.13
N ILE A 39 36.68 -21.94 7.40
CA ILE A 39 36.88 -23.01 6.41
C ILE A 39 37.74 -22.50 5.25
N VAL A 40 37.47 -21.33 4.69
CA VAL A 40 38.26 -20.80 3.56
C VAL A 40 39.68 -20.38 3.98
N GLU A 41 39.90 -20.01 5.25
CA GLU A 41 41.25 -19.76 5.78
C GLU A 41 42.09 -21.05 5.86
N ILE A 42 41.47 -22.18 6.21
CA ILE A 42 42.15 -23.49 6.29
C ILE A 42 42.22 -24.17 4.91
N PHE A 43 41.19 -23.97 4.08
CA PHE A 43 40.99 -24.58 2.78
C PHE A 43 40.67 -23.50 1.74
N PRO A 44 41.68 -22.76 1.25
CA PRO A 44 41.47 -21.62 0.35
C PRO A 44 40.96 -22.00 -1.04
N THR A 45 40.92 -23.28 -1.38
CA THR A 45 40.39 -23.81 -2.65
C THR A 45 38.99 -24.42 -2.51
N ASP A 46 38.35 -24.28 -1.35
CA ASP A 46 37.00 -24.81 -1.11
C ASP A 46 35.92 -23.91 -1.70
N VAL A 47 35.54 -24.22 -2.95
CA VAL A 47 34.51 -23.51 -3.71
C VAL A 47 33.16 -23.47 -2.95
N ASP A 48 32.77 -24.57 -2.32
CA ASP A 48 31.49 -24.65 -1.61
C ASP A 48 31.49 -23.79 -0.34
N ALA A 49 32.64 -23.67 0.33
CA ALA A 49 32.78 -22.78 1.48
C ALA A 49 32.64 -21.31 1.08
N TYR A 50 33.20 -20.89 -0.06
CA TYR A 50 32.96 -19.55 -0.61
C TYR A 50 31.49 -19.31 -0.97
N ASN A 51 30.81 -20.31 -1.53
CA ASN A 51 29.37 -20.22 -1.82
C ASN A 51 28.53 -20.06 -0.54
N ARG A 52 28.81 -20.87 0.49
CA ARG A 52 28.12 -20.78 1.78
C ARG A 52 28.43 -19.47 2.49
N LEU A 53 29.67 -18.98 2.42
CA LEU A 53 30.08 -17.68 2.95
C LEU A 53 29.35 -16.54 2.23
N GLY A 54 29.30 -16.56 0.90
CA GLY A 54 28.57 -15.59 0.09
C GLY A 54 27.08 -15.57 0.43
N LYS A 55 26.47 -16.74 0.62
CA LYS A 55 25.07 -16.85 1.02
C LYS A 55 24.84 -16.24 2.40
N ALA A 56 25.62 -16.64 3.40
CA ALA A 56 25.50 -16.10 4.74
C ALA A 56 25.67 -14.58 4.77
N LEU A 57 26.63 -14.03 4.01
CA LEU A 57 26.83 -12.58 3.91
C LEU A 57 25.68 -11.85 3.20
N ALA A 58 25.06 -12.47 2.20
CA ALA A 58 23.91 -11.91 1.49
C ALA A 58 22.67 -11.84 2.40
N GLU A 59 22.40 -12.89 3.19
CA GLU A 59 21.30 -12.89 4.18
C GLU A 59 21.50 -11.83 5.28
N LEU A 60 22.76 -11.44 5.54
CA LEU A 60 23.11 -10.34 6.45
C LEU A 60 23.06 -8.96 5.80
N GLY A 61 22.66 -8.85 4.53
CA GLY A 61 22.66 -7.59 3.77
C GLY A 61 24.07 -7.07 3.44
N ARG A 62 25.13 -7.83 3.71
CA ARG A 62 26.53 -7.45 3.44
C ARG A 62 26.87 -7.76 1.98
N ASN A 63 26.14 -7.14 1.06
CA ASN A 63 26.11 -7.45 -0.37
C ASN A 63 27.47 -7.30 -1.07
N THR A 64 28.29 -6.33 -0.66
CA THR A 64 29.65 -6.14 -1.20
C THR A 64 30.55 -7.34 -0.89
N LYS A 65 30.61 -7.75 0.37
CA LYS A 65 31.38 -8.92 0.83
C LYS A 65 30.83 -10.23 0.27
N ALA A 66 29.50 -10.33 0.12
CA ALA A 66 28.86 -11.47 -0.52
C ALA A 66 29.31 -11.60 -2.00
N ARG A 67 29.32 -10.48 -2.74
CA ARG A 67 29.84 -10.43 -4.12
C ARG A 67 31.29 -10.87 -4.20
N GLU A 68 32.14 -10.42 -3.29
CA GLU A 68 33.55 -10.85 -3.22
C GLU A 68 33.67 -12.37 -3.02
N ALA A 69 32.91 -12.94 -2.09
CA ALA A 69 32.93 -14.37 -1.83
C ALA A 69 32.48 -15.20 -3.05
N TYR A 70 31.40 -14.79 -3.73
CA TYR A 70 30.95 -15.48 -4.94
C TYR A 70 31.90 -15.31 -6.12
N LYS A 71 32.56 -14.15 -6.26
CA LYS A 71 33.62 -13.96 -7.26
C LYS A 71 34.79 -14.92 -7.02
N ARG A 72 35.22 -15.09 -5.76
CA ARG A 72 36.25 -16.10 -5.41
C ARG A 72 35.81 -17.52 -5.73
N ALA A 73 34.54 -17.86 -5.53
CA ALA A 73 34.02 -19.17 -5.94
C ALA A 73 34.09 -19.37 -7.47
N LEU A 74 33.82 -18.32 -8.26
CA LEU A 74 33.95 -18.35 -9.73
C LEU A 74 35.40 -18.37 -10.21
N ASP A 75 36.31 -17.68 -9.53
CA ASP A 75 37.74 -17.70 -9.84
C ASP A 75 38.31 -19.12 -9.69
N LEU A 76 37.85 -19.85 -8.68
CA LEU A 76 38.23 -21.24 -8.43
C LEU A 76 37.48 -22.23 -9.34
N SER A 77 36.22 -21.94 -9.66
CA SER A 77 35.37 -22.78 -10.50
C SER A 77 34.49 -21.91 -11.40
N PRO A 78 34.95 -21.62 -12.64
CA PRO A 78 34.23 -20.76 -13.57
C PRO A 78 32.84 -21.30 -13.98
N SER A 79 32.63 -22.61 -13.88
CA SER A 79 31.35 -23.27 -14.16
C SER A 79 30.39 -23.30 -12.96
N ASN A 80 30.71 -22.60 -11.86
CA ASN A 80 29.85 -22.59 -10.68
C ASN A 80 28.55 -21.78 -10.90
N HIS A 81 27.49 -22.48 -11.30
CA HIS A 81 26.18 -21.88 -11.53
C HIS A 81 25.56 -21.26 -10.28
N ILE A 82 25.87 -21.76 -9.09
CA ILE A 82 25.35 -21.22 -7.83
C ILE A 82 25.93 -19.82 -7.59
N ALA A 83 27.25 -19.67 -7.73
CA ALA A 83 27.92 -18.40 -7.57
C ALA A 83 27.43 -17.37 -8.62
N LYS A 84 27.32 -17.80 -9.88
CA LYS A 84 26.81 -16.94 -10.97
C LYS A 84 25.40 -16.44 -10.70
N LYS A 85 24.47 -17.36 -10.39
CA LYS A 85 23.06 -17.01 -10.10
C LYS A 85 22.94 -16.02 -8.93
N ASN A 86 23.74 -16.20 -7.88
CA ASN A 86 23.69 -15.30 -6.72
C ASN A 86 24.34 -13.94 -7.03
N LEU A 87 25.39 -13.88 -7.84
CA LEU A 87 25.95 -12.62 -8.31
C LEU A 87 24.96 -11.84 -9.18
N ASP A 88 24.28 -12.51 -10.11
CA ASP A 88 23.26 -11.90 -10.97
C ASP A 88 22.10 -11.33 -10.12
N ARG A 89 21.69 -12.06 -9.07
CA ARG A 89 20.69 -11.55 -8.10
C ARG A 89 21.22 -10.34 -7.32
N LEU A 90 22.49 -10.35 -6.92
CA LEU A 90 23.09 -9.25 -6.15
C LEU A 90 23.39 -8.01 -7.01
N SER A 91 23.65 -8.16 -8.31
CA SER A 91 23.82 -7.02 -9.22
C SER A 91 22.50 -6.32 -9.51
N SER A 92 21.38 -7.05 -9.62
CA SER A 92 20.05 -6.43 -9.72
C SER A 92 19.64 -5.66 -8.46
N LEU A 93 20.31 -5.92 -7.32
CA LEU A 93 20.07 -5.24 -6.05
C LEU A 93 20.97 -4.00 -5.84
N SER A 94 21.96 -3.75 -6.71
CA SER A 94 23.07 -2.83 -6.40
C SER A 94 23.17 -1.56 -7.26
N ASP A 95 22.06 -0.89 -7.53
CA ASP A 95 22.07 0.54 -7.95
C ASP A 95 21.66 1.50 -6.82
N SER A 96 21.26 1.01 -5.63
CA SER A 96 20.62 1.87 -4.60
C SER A 96 21.39 2.06 -3.29
N THR A 97 22.54 1.41 -3.06
CA THR A 97 22.99 1.18 -1.65
C THR A 97 24.50 1.25 -1.37
N GLU A 98 25.28 2.09 -2.05
CA GLU A 98 26.65 2.38 -1.60
C GLU A 98 26.75 3.41 -0.45
N GLN A 99 25.63 3.99 0.00
CA GLN A 99 25.61 4.96 1.13
C GLN A 99 24.80 4.51 2.36
N SER A 100 24.37 3.26 2.44
CA SER A 100 23.53 2.79 3.57
C SER A 100 24.29 1.98 4.61
N ALA A 101 25.58 2.27 4.83
CA ALA A 101 26.37 1.70 5.93
C ALA A 101 25.92 2.16 7.34
N SER A 102 24.82 2.91 7.44
CA SER A 102 24.17 3.25 8.70
C SER A 102 22.63 3.30 8.62
N ARG A 103 22.00 2.66 7.63
CA ARG A 103 20.54 2.47 7.73
C ARG A 103 20.33 1.31 8.71
N GLN A 104 20.28 1.65 10.02
CA GLN A 104 19.49 0.88 10.97
C GLN A 104 18.21 0.48 10.24
N VAL A 105 17.90 -0.81 10.23
CA VAL A 105 16.57 -1.29 9.84
C VAL A 105 15.60 -0.30 10.49
N PRO A 106 14.76 0.44 9.74
CA PRO A 106 13.74 1.22 10.39
C PRO A 106 12.96 0.22 11.24
N ASP A 107 13.03 0.38 12.57
CA ASP A 107 12.09 -0.25 13.49
C ASP A 107 10.69 0.01 12.92
N GLY A 108 10.11 -0.97 12.23
CA GLY A 108 8.90 -0.72 11.45
C GLY A 108 8.71 -1.50 10.16
N LEU A 109 9.51 -2.52 9.83
CA LEU A 109 8.87 -3.65 9.15
C LEU A 109 7.89 -4.21 10.19
N VAL A 110 6.61 -3.87 10.02
CA VAL A 110 5.50 -4.49 10.73
C VAL A 110 5.02 -5.61 9.81
N PRO A 111 5.53 -6.86 9.91
CA PRO A 111 4.99 -8.01 9.20
C PRO A 111 3.46 -8.09 9.29
N ASP A 112 2.91 -7.65 10.43
CA ASP A 112 1.47 -7.58 10.71
C ASP A 112 0.70 -6.69 9.73
N LEU A 113 1.35 -5.71 9.08
CA LEU A 113 0.71 -4.82 8.12
C LEU A 113 0.39 -5.51 6.79
N PHE A 114 1.11 -6.58 6.46
CA PHE A 114 0.93 -7.37 5.24
C PHE A 114 -0.02 -8.56 5.40
N LEU A 115 -0.48 -8.83 6.63
CA LEU A 115 -1.52 -9.82 6.89
C LEU A 115 -2.87 -9.21 6.51
N GLU A 116 -3.45 -9.72 5.42
CA GLU A 116 -4.78 -9.36 4.95
C GLU A 116 -5.84 -9.86 5.95
N GLU A 117 -6.27 -8.99 6.85
CA GLU A 117 -7.42 -9.22 7.71
C GLU A 117 -8.67 -8.64 7.03
N ALA A 118 -9.60 -9.52 6.64
CA ALA A 118 -10.87 -9.12 6.03
C ALA A 118 -11.59 -8.06 6.90
N GLY A 119 -11.95 -6.93 6.29
CA GLY A 119 -12.66 -5.82 6.95
C GLY A 119 -11.77 -4.78 7.67
N LYS A 120 -10.51 -5.12 7.97
CA LYS A 120 -9.54 -4.24 8.63
C LYS A 120 -8.40 -3.78 7.73
N THR A 121 -8.08 -4.56 6.70
CA THR A 121 -7.06 -4.24 5.71
C THR A 121 -7.72 -3.96 4.36
N GLY A 122 -7.35 -2.86 3.73
CA GLY A 122 -7.77 -2.50 2.38
C GLY A 122 -6.58 -2.17 1.48
N ILE A 123 -6.63 -2.67 0.25
CA ILE A 123 -5.69 -2.31 -0.80
C ILE A 123 -6.32 -1.20 -1.65
N CYS A 124 -5.63 -0.07 -1.76
CA CYS A 124 -6.07 1.03 -2.59
C CYS A 124 -4.97 1.49 -3.56
N GLU A 125 -5.42 1.96 -4.71
CA GLU A 125 -4.58 2.60 -5.72
C GLU A 125 -4.59 4.11 -5.48
N LEU A 126 -3.42 4.75 -5.59
CA LEU A 126 -3.29 6.18 -5.42
C LEU A 126 -3.59 6.92 -6.73
N ILE A 127 -4.32 8.03 -6.60
CA ILE A 127 -4.57 9.01 -7.67
C ILE A 127 -3.68 10.24 -7.46
N HIS A 128 -3.51 11.05 -8.52
CA HIS A 128 -2.65 12.24 -8.50
C HIS A 128 -1.25 11.96 -7.96
N LEU A 129 -0.58 11.00 -8.60
CA LEU A 129 0.74 10.49 -8.23
C LEU A 129 1.82 11.58 -8.27
N ALA A 130 2.79 11.44 -7.37
CA ALA A 130 3.99 12.26 -7.35
C ALA A 130 4.90 12.03 -8.57
N PRO A 131 5.83 12.95 -8.86
CA PRO A 131 6.81 12.80 -9.94
C PRO A 131 7.61 11.49 -9.85
N SER A 132 8.11 11.01 -10.99
CA SER A 132 8.91 9.77 -11.07
C SER A 132 10.10 9.73 -10.13
N GLU A 133 10.70 10.88 -9.80
CA GLU A 133 11.83 11.00 -8.87
C GLU A 133 11.50 10.52 -7.45
N VAL A 134 10.32 10.88 -6.93
CA VAL A 134 9.88 10.47 -5.60
C VAL A 134 9.50 8.99 -5.61
N ARG A 135 8.86 8.54 -6.69
CA ARG A 135 8.44 7.14 -6.87
C ARG A 135 9.62 6.18 -7.04
N ALA A 136 10.69 6.61 -7.70
CA ALA A 136 11.89 5.79 -7.89
C ALA A 136 12.64 5.51 -6.58
N LYS A 137 12.45 6.33 -5.55
CA LYS A 137 13.05 6.13 -4.22
C LYS A 137 12.27 5.12 -3.37
N LEU A 138 11.02 4.83 -3.74
CA LEU A 138 10.14 3.94 -2.97
C LEU A 138 10.35 2.49 -3.38
N THR A 139 10.44 1.64 -2.37
CA THR A 139 10.45 0.19 -2.51
C THR A 139 9.15 -0.40 -2.00
N GLY A 140 8.83 -1.61 -2.44
CA GLY A 140 7.68 -2.34 -1.90
C GLY A 140 7.90 -2.65 -0.43
N GLY A 141 6.98 -2.17 0.40
CA GLY A 141 6.95 -2.37 1.84
C GLY A 141 7.44 -1.21 2.70
N ASP A 142 7.74 -0.07 2.07
CA ASP A 142 8.02 1.17 2.79
C ASP A 142 6.76 1.67 3.52
N VAL A 143 6.93 2.07 4.78
CA VAL A 143 5.85 2.66 5.59
C VAL A 143 5.54 4.06 5.07
N VAL A 144 4.26 4.34 4.87
CA VAL A 144 3.74 5.63 4.42
C VAL A 144 2.77 6.20 5.44
N ASN A 145 2.77 7.53 5.54
CA ASN A 145 1.91 8.27 6.45
C ASN A 145 0.67 8.76 5.71
N LEU A 146 -0.48 8.63 6.38
CA LEU A 146 -1.75 9.14 5.91
C LEU A 146 -2.03 10.48 6.59
N LYS A 147 -2.24 11.53 5.79
CA LYS A 147 -2.51 12.87 6.29
C LYS A 147 -3.85 13.38 5.76
N PRO A 148 -4.83 13.65 6.64
CA PRO A 148 -6.08 14.25 6.22
C PRO A 148 -5.83 15.71 5.82
N SER A 149 -6.31 16.11 4.64
CA SER A 149 -6.29 17.49 4.15
C SER A 149 -7.69 17.87 3.70
N GLY A 150 -8.52 18.26 4.66
CA GLY A 150 -9.94 18.54 4.46
C GLY A 150 -10.71 17.28 4.07
N LYS A 151 -11.21 17.23 2.82
CA LYS A 151 -11.97 16.09 2.27
C LYS A 151 -11.11 15.06 1.55
N LEU A 152 -9.80 15.29 1.44
CA LEU A 152 -8.86 14.44 0.71
C LEU A 152 -7.87 13.80 1.69
N LEU A 153 -7.59 12.52 1.48
CA LEU A 153 -6.59 11.80 2.25
C LEU A 153 -5.31 11.71 1.43
N MET A 154 -4.30 12.48 1.84
CA MET A 154 -2.99 12.50 1.19
C MET A 154 -2.08 11.45 1.81
N VAL A 155 -1.19 10.92 0.97
CA VAL A 155 -0.19 9.95 1.37
C VAL A 155 1.18 10.58 1.24
N GLU A 156 1.91 10.61 2.35
CA GLU A 156 3.27 11.12 2.45
C GLU A 156 4.21 9.95 2.74
N THR A 157 5.44 10.00 2.22
CA THR A 157 6.49 9.04 2.57
C THR A 157 6.94 9.24 4.02
N GLY A 158 7.71 8.31 4.58
CA GLY A 158 8.37 8.52 5.88
C GLY A 158 9.30 9.75 5.94
N SER A 159 9.74 10.27 4.77
CA SER A 159 10.49 11.53 4.65
C SER A 159 9.60 12.79 4.59
N GLY A 160 8.28 12.65 4.54
CA GLY A 160 7.33 13.76 4.38
C GLY A 160 7.17 14.25 2.94
N GLU A 161 7.66 13.50 1.94
CA GLU A 161 7.45 13.81 0.53
C GLU A 161 6.04 13.33 0.12
N TYR A 162 5.31 14.16 -0.62
CA TYR A 162 3.99 13.79 -1.14
C TYR A 162 4.11 12.64 -2.16
N LEU A 163 3.28 11.61 -2.02
CA LEU A 163 3.26 10.42 -2.88
C LEU A 163 2.02 10.37 -3.77
N GLY A 164 0.86 10.74 -3.24
CA GLY A 164 -0.41 10.70 -3.95
C GLY A 164 -1.60 10.88 -3.02
N GLN A 165 -2.80 10.68 -3.56
CA GLN A 165 -4.06 10.77 -2.82
C GLN A 165 -4.77 9.44 -2.88
N VAL A 166 -5.43 9.06 -1.78
CA VAL A 166 -6.34 7.92 -1.77
C VAL A 166 -7.61 8.28 -2.53
N GLU A 167 -8.27 7.28 -3.13
CA GLU A 167 -9.56 7.47 -3.79
C GLU A 167 -10.55 8.28 -2.91
N PRO A 168 -11.22 9.32 -3.43
CA PRO A 168 -12.01 10.25 -2.62
C PRO A 168 -13.10 9.58 -1.76
N LYS A 169 -13.76 8.53 -2.29
CA LYS A 169 -14.79 7.77 -1.57
C LYS A 169 -14.22 7.08 -0.33
N LEU A 170 -13.09 6.40 -0.48
CA LEU A 170 -12.41 5.72 0.61
C LEU A 170 -11.76 6.72 1.57
N GLY A 171 -11.11 7.75 1.03
CA GLY A 171 -10.46 8.82 1.80
C GLY A 171 -11.43 9.53 2.75
N LEU A 172 -12.59 9.97 2.25
CA LEU A 172 -13.63 10.61 3.08
C LEU A 172 -14.10 9.72 4.22
N ARG A 173 -14.28 8.42 3.95
CA ARG A 173 -14.70 7.45 4.96
C ARG A 173 -13.63 7.28 6.05
N LEU A 174 -12.37 7.12 5.64
CA LEU A 174 -11.24 6.97 6.56
C LEU A 174 -11.02 8.23 7.40
N ILE A 175 -11.17 9.42 6.82
CA ILE A 175 -11.06 10.70 7.55
C ILE A 175 -12.09 10.77 8.67
N LYS A 176 -13.37 10.46 8.40
CA LYS A 176 -14.42 10.43 9.43
C LYS A 176 -14.10 9.46 10.57
N PHE A 177 -13.46 8.34 10.26
CA PHE A 177 -13.04 7.38 11.28
C PHE A 177 -11.80 7.84 12.06
N MET A 178 -10.85 8.50 11.39
CA MET A 178 -9.69 9.13 12.03
C MET A 178 -10.12 10.24 13.00
N GLU A 179 -11.09 11.06 12.63
CA GLU A 179 -11.67 12.11 13.49
C GLU A 179 -12.30 11.52 14.76
N LYS A 180 -12.94 10.35 14.65
CA LYS A 180 -13.51 9.61 15.78
C LYS A 180 -12.47 8.83 16.60
N GLY A 181 -11.19 8.88 16.25
CA GLY A 181 -10.10 8.28 17.01
C GLY A 181 -9.58 6.94 16.49
N ASN A 182 -10.04 6.45 15.34
CA ASN A 182 -9.46 5.26 14.71
C ASN A 182 -8.05 5.59 14.17
N ARG A 183 -7.15 4.60 14.25
CA ARG A 183 -5.78 4.74 13.72
C ARG A 183 -5.53 3.75 12.62
N TYR A 184 -4.81 4.22 11.61
CA TYR A 184 -4.50 3.47 10.41
C TYR A 184 -2.99 3.50 10.18
N ALA A 185 -2.43 2.34 9.86
CA ALA A 185 -1.08 2.22 9.33
C ALA A 185 -1.18 1.95 7.83
N ALA A 186 -0.24 2.48 7.06
CA ALA A 186 -0.19 2.25 5.63
C ALA A 186 1.23 1.89 5.18
N ALA A 187 1.33 1.02 4.17
CA ALA A 187 2.58 0.67 3.53
C ALA A 187 2.41 0.53 2.02
N THR A 188 3.49 0.74 1.29
CA THR A 188 3.52 0.50 -0.15
C THR A 188 3.44 -1.01 -0.43
N ALA A 189 2.48 -1.43 -1.24
CA ALA A 189 2.34 -2.82 -1.67
C ALA A 189 3.14 -3.07 -2.94
N SER A 190 2.89 -2.23 -3.95
CA SER A 190 3.57 -2.27 -5.24
C SER A 190 3.73 -0.85 -5.78
N VAL A 191 4.91 -0.58 -6.34
CA VAL A 191 5.25 0.69 -6.98
C VAL A 191 5.64 0.37 -8.42
N GLU A 192 4.75 0.68 -9.36
CA GLU A 192 5.02 0.57 -10.79
C GLU A 192 5.22 1.98 -11.39
N ASN A 193 5.68 2.04 -12.65
CA ASN A 193 5.97 3.29 -13.34
C ASN A 193 4.77 4.26 -13.41
N ASN A 194 3.54 3.74 -13.38
CA ASN A 194 2.32 4.54 -13.52
C ASN A 194 1.22 4.20 -12.51
N THR A 195 1.41 3.19 -11.66
CA THR A 195 0.45 2.79 -10.64
C THR A 195 1.17 2.62 -9.31
N VAL A 196 0.59 3.13 -8.23
CA VAL A 196 1.10 2.91 -6.88
C VAL A 196 -0.04 2.34 -6.06
N ARG A 197 0.18 1.13 -5.54
CA ARG A 197 -0.75 0.44 -4.65
C ARG A 197 -0.21 0.52 -3.24
N ILE A 198 -1.07 0.95 -2.33
CA ILE A 198 -0.80 0.92 -0.90
C ILE A 198 -1.77 -0.01 -0.18
N ILE A 199 -1.29 -0.60 0.90
CA ILE A 199 -2.11 -1.32 1.85
C ILE A 199 -2.35 -0.37 3.02
N ILE A 200 -3.60 -0.23 3.42
CA ILE A 200 -4.00 0.48 4.64
C ILE A 200 -4.60 -0.55 5.60
N LYS A 201 -4.10 -0.60 6.82
CA LYS A 201 -4.62 -1.45 7.90
C LYS A 201 -5.07 -0.61 9.07
N GLU A 202 -6.24 -0.92 9.57
CA GLU A 202 -6.73 -0.40 10.85
C GLU A 202 -5.91 -1.01 12.00
N THR A 203 -5.14 -0.18 12.70
CA THR A 203 -4.33 -0.60 13.85
C THR A 203 -5.07 -0.41 15.17
N TYR A 204 -6.05 0.48 15.20
CA TYR A 204 -6.87 0.75 16.38
C TYR A 204 -8.28 1.18 15.98
N GLN A 205 -9.27 0.54 16.60
CA GLN A 205 -10.69 0.87 16.49
C GLN A 205 -11.15 1.50 17.80
N HIS A 206 -11.76 2.68 17.74
CA HIS A 206 -12.37 3.32 18.89
C HIS A 206 -13.67 2.58 19.30
N PRO A 207 -14.02 2.50 20.60
CA PRO A 207 -15.25 1.88 21.09
C PRO A 207 -16.53 2.34 20.37
N ASP A 208 -16.62 3.64 20.01
CA ASP A 208 -17.77 4.22 19.31
C ASP A 208 -17.92 3.76 17.85
N MET A 209 -16.91 3.06 17.33
CA MET A 209 -16.85 2.57 15.95
C MET A 209 -16.92 1.04 15.84
N VAL A 210 -17.10 0.35 16.97
CA VAL A 210 -17.24 -1.11 17.02
C VAL A 210 -18.45 -1.54 16.20
N GLY A 211 -18.24 -2.46 15.26
CA GLY A 211 -19.27 -2.95 14.34
C GLY A 211 -19.29 -2.29 12.95
N ARG A 212 -18.64 -1.13 12.77
CA ARG A 212 -18.48 -0.53 11.42
C ARG A 212 -17.14 -0.93 10.81
N ILE A 213 -17.19 -1.58 9.66
CA ILE A 213 -15.99 -1.98 8.91
C ILE A 213 -15.36 -0.79 8.18
N SER A 214 -14.05 -0.61 8.31
CA SER A 214 -13.32 0.45 7.61
C SER A 214 -13.28 0.21 6.10
N PHE A 215 -13.10 -1.04 5.70
CA PHE A 215 -12.99 -1.45 4.29
C PHE A 215 -14.13 -2.41 3.95
N PRO A 216 -15.22 -1.93 3.30
CA PRO A 216 -16.22 -2.85 2.77
C PRO A 216 -15.56 -3.75 1.71
N PRO A 217 -15.96 -5.04 1.61
CA PRO A 217 -15.53 -5.87 0.50
C PRO A 217 -15.93 -5.16 -0.79
N ARG A 218 -14.98 -5.01 -1.73
CA ARG A 218 -15.28 -4.40 -3.04
C ARG A 218 -16.53 -5.09 -3.57
N GLU A 219 -17.63 -4.35 -3.65
CA GLU A 219 -18.79 -4.80 -4.40
C GLU A 219 -18.24 -5.09 -5.80
N ALA A 220 -18.10 -6.37 -6.13
CA ALA A 220 -18.06 -6.75 -7.52
C ALA A 220 -19.27 -6.04 -8.11
N GLU A 221 -19.05 -5.15 -9.07
CA GLU A 221 -20.11 -4.58 -9.88
C GLU A 221 -20.91 -5.77 -10.40
N ARG A 222 -21.94 -6.16 -9.64
CA ARG A 222 -22.95 -7.07 -10.12
C ARG A 222 -23.64 -6.22 -11.15
N PHE A 223 -23.16 -6.34 -12.38
CA PHE A 223 -23.96 -6.10 -13.56
C PHE A 223 -25.33 -6.70 -13.22
N ARG A 224 -26.32 -5.84 -12.99
CA ARG A 224 -27.71 -6.24 -12.77
C ARG A 224 -28.40 -6.10 -14.12
N PRO A 225 -28.29 -7.09 -15.03
CA PRO A 225 -29.10 -7.07 -16.23
C PRO A 225 -30.53 -7.33 -15.77
N TYR A 226 -31.38 -6.32 -15.93
CA TYR A 226 -32.84 -6.38 -15.77
C TYR A 226 -33.37 -6.52 -14.34
N THR A 227 -33.37 -5.43 -13.59
CA THR A 227 -34.50 -5.14 -12.69
C THR A 227 -34.94 -3.71 -12.94
N LYS A 228 -36.17 -3.54 -13.45
CA LYS A 228 -36.82 -2.24 -13.52
C LYS A 228 -36.79 -1.57 -12.15
N ASP A 229 -36.61 -0.27 -12.18
CA ASP A 229 -36.18 0.64 -11.14
C ASP A 229 -37.19 0.86 -9.99
N THR A 230 -37.87 -0.18 -9.50
CA THR A 230 -38.99 0.03 -8.56
C THR A 230 -39.19 -1.04 -7.47
N LEU A 231 -38.40 -2.12 -7.43
CA LEU A 231 -38.69 -3.23 -6.52
C LEU A 231 -37.44 -3.90 -5.92
N ILE A 232 -36.52 -3.15 -5.31
CA ILE A 232 -35.62 -3.68 -4.25
C ILE A 232 -35.30 -2.55 -3.26
N ARG A 233 -36.29 -2.15 -2.45
CA ARG A 233 -36.06 -1.70 -1.08
C ARG A 233 -36.48 -2.87 -0.18
N TYR A 234 -35.84 -2.99 0.99
CA TYR A 234 -35.83 -4.11 1.95
C TYR A 234 -34.75 -5.17 1.63
N GLU A 235 -33.70 -5.41 2.41
CA GLU A 235 -33.30 -5.01 3.77
C GLU A 235 -31.77 -5.08 3.83
N ILE A 236 -31.10 -3.95 4.10
CA ILE A 236 -29.83 -3.95 4.83
C ILE A 236 -30.04 -2.86 5.87
N ASP A 237 -30.11 -3.27 7.13
CA ASP A 237 -30.43 -2.46 8.30
C ASP A 237 -29.68 -1.12 8.30
N GLU A 238 -30.39 -0.07 7.86
CA GLU A 238 -30.12 1.32 8.18
C GLU A 238 -30.98 1.68 9.40
N ASP A 239 -30.42 1.46 10.57
CA ASP A 239 -30.75 2.11 11.85
C ASP A 239 -29.38 2.25 12.54
N GLU A 240 -28.85 3.38 13.00
CA GLU A 240 -29.43 4.62 13.54
C GLU A 240 -28.50 5.77 13.08
N GLY A 241 -28.99 6.94 12.66
CA GLY A 241 -29.72 7.91 13.49
C GLY A 241 -28.73 8.97 13.97
N PHE A 242 -28.60 10.10 13.27
CA PHE A 242 -28.20 11.36 13.88
C PHE A 242 -28.92 12.49 13.17
N GLU A 243 -29.76 13.13 13.96
CA GLU A 243 -30.63 14.26 13.66
C GLU A 243 -29.83 15.39 13.01
N GLU A 244 -30.16 15.72 11.77
CA GLU A 244 -30.00 17.09 11.30
C GLU A 244 -31.16 17.87 11.95
N GLU A 245 -30.85 18.87 12.78
CA GLU A 245 -31.79 19.92 13.14
C GLU A 245 -32.19 20.64 11.83
N GLU A 246 -33.22 20.13 11.18
CA GLU A 246 -33.90 20.83 10.09
C GLU A 246 -34.96 21.77 10.68
N GLU A 247 -34.79 23.04 10.35
CA GLU A 247 -35.76 24.12 10.58
C GLU A 247 -37.16 23.71 10.09
N GLU A 248 -38.16 23.83 10.95
CA GLU A 248 -39.56 23.46 10.65
C GLU A 248 -40.13 24.22 9.43
N PRO A 249 -40.72 23.52 8.44
CA PRO A 249 -41.60 24.15 7.48
C PRO A 249 -43.06 23.71 7.69
N GLY A 250 -43.91 24.70 8.01
CA GLY A 250 -45.29 24.73 7.51
C GLY A 250 -46.41 24.58 8.54
N LYS A 251 -46.82 25.70 9.15
CA LYS A 251 -48.22 25.87 9.59
C LYS A 251 -49.11 26.06 8.37
N TRP A 252 -50.00 25.10 8.14
CA TRP A 252 -51.05 25.20 7.13
C TRP A 252 -52.11 26.17 7.66
N ALA A 253 -52.26 27.31 7.00
CA ALA A 253 -53.30 28.28 7.31
C ALA A 253 -54.65 27.77 6.78
N GLU A 254 -55.62 27.67 7.69
CA GLU A 254 -57.02 27.37 7.37
C GLU A 254 -57.66 28.50 6.53
N PRO A 255 -58.65 28.19 5.67
CA PRO A 255 -59.33 29.19 4.87
C PRO A 255 -60.33 29.97 5.74
N ALA A 256 -60.15 31.29 5.82
CA ALA A 256 -61.10 32.18 6.47
C ALA A 256 -62.20 32.59 5.48
N GLU A 257 -63.45 32.23 5.81
CA GLU A 257 -64.65 32.89 5.30
C GLU A 257 -64.78 34.29 5.92
N SER A 258 -64.98 35.32 5.10
CA SER A 258 -66.01 36.36 5.32
C SER A 258 -66.02 37.41 4.20
N GLN A 259 -67.13 37.43 3.46
CA GLN A 259 -67.97 38.57 3.04
C GLN A 259 -67.31 39.92 2.68
N ASP A 260 -67.50 40.38 1.44
CA ASP A 260 -68.35 41.54 1.11
C ASP A 260 -68.41 41.77 -0.42
N GLU A 261 -69.61 41.61 -1.00
CA GLU A 261 -70.35 42.61 -1.83
C GLU A 261 -69.51 43.68 -2.59
N VAL A 262 -69.62 44.00 -3.90
CA VAL A 262 -70.77 44.26 -4.79
C VAL A 262 -70.30 44.48 -6.26
N HIS A 263 -71.16 44.05 -7.22
CA HIS A 263 -71.44 44.47 -8.62
C HIS A 263 -70.38 44.71 -9.72
N ILE A 264 -70.51 43.99 -10.86
CA ILE A 264 -71.08 44.35 -12.21
C ILE A 264 -70.25 45.46 -12.89
N ILE A 265 -69.65 45.26 -14.08
CA ILE A 265 -70.26 45.33 -15.43
C ILE A 265 -69.41 44.56 -16.45
N SER A 266 -70.11 43.98 -17.41
CA SER A 266 -69.70 43.19 -18.57
C SER A 266 -69.20 44.02 -19.77
N ASP A 267 -68.86 43.28 -20.83
CA ASP A 267 -68.82 43.64 -22.27
C ASP A 267 -67.39 43.66 -22.83
N ASP A 268 -67.01 42.61 -23.58
CA ASP A 268 -67.19 42.47 -25.04
C ASP A 268 -66.44 43.57 -25.80
N GLU A 269 -65.29 43.22 -26.40
CA GLU A 269 -65.00 43.68 -27.76
C GLU A 269 -63.90 42.84 -28.45
N VAL A 270 -64.35 42.21 -29.53
CA VAL A 270 -63.70 41.84 -30.77
C VAL A 270 -62.45 42.66 -31.18
N VAL A 271 -61.51 41.98 -31.83
CA VAL A 271 -61.11 42.19 -33.25
C VAL A 271 -59.66 41.73 -33.44
N ALA A 272 -59.50 40.76 -34.34
CA ALA A 272 -58.23 40.43 -34.98
C ALA A 272 -57.83 41.53 -35.97
N GLN A 273 -56.54 41.89 -36.03
CA GLN A 273 -55.93 42.30 -37.29
C GLN A 273 -54.41 42.15 -37.29
N GLU A 274 -53.94 41.72 -38.45
CA GLU A 274 -52.59 41.36 -38.82
C GLU A 274 -51.68 42.58 -39.07
N ALA A 275 -50.37 42.28 -39.07
CA ALA A 275 -49.36 42.69 -40.04
C ALA A 275 -48.54 43.99 -39.83
N MET A 276 -47.30 43.83 -40.34
CA MET A 276 -46.24 44.79 -40.69
C MET A 276 -45.37 45.29 -39.54
N GLU A 277 -44.13 44.81 -39.41
CA GLU A 277 -42.92 45.04 -40.27
C GLU A 277 -42.07 46.18 -39.68
N ASP A 278 -40.76 46.02 -39.90
CA ASP A 278 -39.69 47.03 -39.74
C ASP A 278 -39.24 47.29 -38.28
N ASP A 279 -37.95 47.34 -37.93
CA ASP A 279 -36.67 47.27 -38.64
C ASP A 279 -35.55 47.25 -37.56
N GLU A 280 -34.31 47.05 -37.99
CA GLU A 280 -33.04 47.39 -37.32
C GLU A 280 -32.55 46.42 -36.22
N SER A 281 -31.73 45.43 -36.58
CA SER A 281 -30.25 45.49 -36.72
C SER A 281 -29.48 45.81 -35.43
N GLU A 282 -28.74 44.79 -34.99
CA GLU A 282 -27.32 44.81 -34.58
C GLU A 282 -26.82 46.04 -33.79
N VAL A 283 -26.35 45.82 -32.54
CA VAL A 283 -24.92 45.67 -32.18
C VAL A 283 -24.82 44.93 -30.85
#